data_AF-A0ABD1WQI9-F1
#
_entry.id   AF-A0ABD1WQI9-F1
#
_cell.length_a   1.000
_cell.length_b   1.000
_cell.length_c   1.000
_cell.angle_alpha   90.00
_cell.angle_beta   90.00
_cell.angle_gamma   90.00
#
_symmetry.space_group_name_H-M   'P 1'
#
loop_
_entity.id
_entity.type
_entity.pdbx_description
1 polymer ?
#
loop_
_entity_poly.entity_id
_entity_poly.type
_entity_poly.pdbx_seq_one_letter_code
_entity_poly.pdbx_strand_id
1 'polypeptide(L)'
;MATKTESVQCFGRKKTDVAVTHCKRGRGLIKINGVPIELVQSEILRYKAFEPILLLGRHRFAGVDMRIRVKGGGHTSQIYAIRQSIAKALVAFYQKYVDEQSKKEIKDILVR
;
A
#
# COMPACT_ATOMS: atom_id res chain seq x y z
N MET A 1 6.11 -15.67 24.84
CA MET A 1 6.82 -14.46 24.38
C MET A 1 6.36 -14.15 22.96
N ALA A 2 5.75 -13.00 22.70
CA ALA A 2 5.28 -12.67 21.36
C ALA A 2 6.50 -12.40 20.46
N THR A 3 6.71 -13.24 19.45
CA THR A 3 7.73 -13.03 18.41
C THR A 3 7.44 -11.71 17.70
N LYS A 4 8.42 -10.80 17.71
CA LYS A 4 8.29 -9.44 17.15
C LYS A 4 8.02 -9.56 15.64
N THR A 5 6.76 -9.39 15.25
CA THR A 5 6.36 -9.54 13.84
C THR A 5 6.81 -8.33 13.05
N GLU A 6 7.58 -8.56 11.99
CA GLU A 6 8.03 -7.51 11.08
C GLU A 6 6.84 -6.87 10.39
N SER A 7 6.54 -5.65 10.85
CA SER A 7 5.36 -4.92 10.43
C SER A 7 5.62 -3.42 10.46
N VAL A 8 4.95 -2.74 9.55
CA VAL A 8 4.98 -1.28 9.40
C VAL A 8 3.55 -0.80 9.22
N GLN A 9 3.22 0.31 9.87
CA GLN A 9 1.96 1.02 9.66
C GLN A 9 2.24 2.35 8.98
N CYS A 10 1.49 2.64 7.92
CA CYS A 10 1.60 3.89 7.17
C CYS A 10 0.21 4.43 6.86
N PHE A 11 0.11 5.75 6.68
CA PHE A 11 -1.13 6.39 6.30
C PHE A 11 -1.00 7.19 4.99
N GLY A 12 -2.03 7.10 4.17
CA GLY A 12 -2.31 7.98 3.05
C GLY A 12 -3.49 8.87 3.39
N ARG A 13 -3.44 10.13 2.96
CA ARG A 13 -4.53 11.09 3.20
C ARG A 13 -4.83 11.87 1.94
N LYS A 14 -6.10 11.94 1.57
CA LYS A 14 -6.59 12.83 0.51
C LYS A 14 -7.84 13.53 1.01
N LYS A 15 -7.85 14.87 1.02
CA LYS A 15 -8.92 15.66 1.65
C LYS A 15 -9.14 15.22 3.10
N THR A 16 -10.35 14.76 3.43
CA THR A 16 -10.75 14.23 4.74
C THR A 16 -10.54 12.73 4.88
N ASP A 17 -10.26 12.02 3.79
CA ASP A 17 -10.09 10.56 3.76
C ASP A 17 -8.72 10.12 4.26
N VAL A 18 -8.72 9.13 5.14
CA VAL A 18 -7.51 8.51 5.68
C VAL A 18 -7.53 7.01 5.40
N ALA A 19 -6.46 6.55 4.74
CA ALA A 19 -6.19 5.15 4.48
C ALA A 19 -5.00 4.69 5.31
N VAL A 20 -5.23 3.79 6.27
CA VAL A 20 -4.19 3.19 7.11
C VAL A 20 -3.85 1.82 6.55
N THR A 21 -2.58 1.61 6.19
CA THR A 21 -2.06 0.34 5.69
C THR A 21 -1.18 -0.31 6.74
N HIS A 22 -1.54 -1.54 7.11
CA HIS A 22 -0.73 -2.43 7.90
C HIS A 22 0.01 -3.38 6.96
N CYS A 23 1.31 -3.16 6.79
CA CYS A 23 2.20 -3.99 5.99
C CYS A 23 2.91 -4.99 6.91
N LYS A 24 2.90 -6.27 6.54
CA LYS A 24 3.60 -7.34 7.24
C LYS A 24 4.34 -8.20 6.21
N ARG A 25 5.38 -8.92 6.62
CA ARG A 25 5.99 -9.95 5.76
C ARG A 25 4.95 -11.02 5.42
N GLY A 26 4.88 -11.44 4.16
CA GLY A 26 3.79 -12.29 3.67
C GLY A 26 3.96 -12.81 2.25
N ARG A 27 2.85 -13.13 1.60
CA ARG A 27 2.77 -13.77 0.27
C ARG A 27 2.25 -12.84 -0.84
N GLY A 28 2.11 -11.54 -0.57
CA GLY A 28 1.62 -10.58 -1.55
C GLY A 28 0.12 -10.29 -1.48
N LEU A 29 -0.53 -10.57 -0.36
CA LEU A 29 -1.97 -10.45 -0.24
C LEU A 29 -2.38 -9.02 0.14
N ILE A 30 -3.13 -8.36 -0.75
CA ILE A 30 -3.59 -6.96 -0.58
C ILE A 30 -5.10 -6.93 -0.37
N LYS A 31 -5.53 -6.46 0.80
CA LYS A 31 -6.95 -6.34 1.19
C LYS A 31 -7.29 -4.92 1.58
N ILE A 32 -8.38 -4.37 1.02
CA ILE A 32 -8.96 -3.08 1.38
C ILE A 32 -10.28 -3.33 2.11
N ASN A 33 -10.38 -2.87 3.35
CA ASN A 33 -11.56 -3.06 4.21
C ASN A 33 -12.01 -4.53 4.41
N GLY A 34 -11.13 -5.49 4.14
CA GLY A 34 -11.43 -6.93 4.22
C GLY A 34 -11.69 -7.59 2.86
N VAL A 35 -11.88 -6.78 1.82
CA VAL A 35 -12.12 -7.21 0.44
C VAL A 35 -10.81 -7.16 -0.36
N PRO A 36 -10.50 -8.13 -1.23
CA PRO A 36 -9.37 -8.04 -2.16
C PRO A 36 -9.41 -6.78 -3.03
N ILE A 37 -8.24 -6.22 -3.36
CA ILE A 37 -8.13 -4.99 -4.18
C ILE A 37 -8.80 -5.10 -5.57
N GLU A 38 -8.93 -6.32 -6.10
CA GLU A 38 -9.58 -6.60 -7.38
C GLU A 38 -11.09 -6.36 -7.37
N LEU A 39 -11.72 -6.51 -6.20
CA LEU A 39 -13.18 -6.42 -6.01
C LEU A 39 -13.62 -5.04 -5.50
N VAL A 40 -12.78 -4.02 -5.65
CA VAL A 40 -13.15 -2.64 -5.34
C VAL A 40 -14.27 -2.19 -6.29
N GLN A 41 -15.40 -1.76 -5.73
CA GLN A 41 -16.66 -1.49 -6.44
C GLN A 41 -16.53 -0.49 -7.60
N SER A 42 -15.60 0.46 -7.52
CA SER A 42 -15.40 1.44 -8.60
C SER A 42 -14.43 0.92 -9.66
N GLU A 43 -14.96 0.31 -10.73
CA GLU A 43 -14.17 -0.33 -11.79
C GLU A 43 -13.15 0.61 -12.46
N ILE A 44 -13.55 1.84 -12.81
CA ILE A 44 -12.67 2.81 -13.48
C ILE A 44 -11.56 3.29 -12.53
N LEU A 45 -11.93 3.57 -11.27
CA LEU A 45 -11.01 4.09 -10.27
C LEU A 45 -10.08 2.99 -9.70
N ARG A 46 -10.43 1.72 -9.88
CA ARG A 46 -9.62 0.57 -9.47
C ARG A 46 -8.20 0.64 -10.05
N TYR A 47 -8.06 1.05 -11.31
CA TYR A 47 -6.74 1.23 -11.94
C TYR A 47 -5.84 2.23 -11.20
N LYS A 48 -6.42 3.27 -10.58
CA LYS A 48 -5.66 4.23 -9.76
C LYS A 48 -5.16 3.62 -8.45
N ALA A 49 -5.88 2.66 -7.88
CA ALA A 49 -5.40 1.91 -6.71
C ALA A 49 -4.28 0.93 -7.09
N PHE A 50 -4.31 0.36 -8.29
CA PHE A 50 -3.29 -0.58 -8.80
C PHE A 50 -2.03 0.08 -9.34
N GLU A 51 -2.07 1.36 -9.69
CA GLU A 51 -0.95 2.11 -10.25
C GLU A 51 0.41 1.85 -9.55
N PRO A 52 0.55 1.93 -8.21
CA PRO A 52 1.84 1.66 -7.54
C PRO A 52 2.31 0.20 -7.70
N ILE A 53 1.38 -0.75 -7.84
CA ILE A 53 1.69 -2.17 -8.04
C ILE A 53 2.17 -2.41 -9.47
N LEU A 54 1.54 -1.74 -10.43
CA LEU A 54 1.91 -1.83 -11.85
C LEU A 54 3.27 -1.18 -12.12
N LEU A 55 3.54 0.00 -11.53
CA LEU A 55 4.79 0.73 -11.71
C LEU A 55 6.01 -0.01 -11.15
N LEU A 56 5.89 -0.56 -9.94
CA LEU A 56 7.03 -1.20 -9.26
C LEU A 56 7.18 -2.67 -9.62
N GLY A 57 6.16 -3.26 -10.24
CA GLY A 57 6.08 -4.67 -10.60
C GLY A 57 5.62 -5.57 -9.44
N ARG A 58 4.91 -6.64 -9.77
CA ARG A 58 4.34 -7.60 -8.79
C ARG A 58 5.40 -8.27 -7.91
N HIS A 59 6.64 -8.41 -8.38
CA HIS A 59 7.73 -9.07 -7.67
C HIS A 59 8.05 -8.40 -6.32
N ARG A 60 8.03 -7.05 -6.24
CA ARG A 60 8.31 -6.33 -4.98
C ARG A 60 7.19 -6.47 -3.95
N PHE A 61 5.98 -6.79 -4.39
CA PHE A 61 4.83 -7.00 -3.52
C PHE A 61 4.71 -8.46 -3.04
N ALA A 62 5.31 -9.43 -3.72
CA ALA A 62 5.19 -10.85 -3.39
C ALA A 62 5.66 -11.21 -1.97
N GLY A 63 6.60 -10.44 -1.39
CA GLY A 63 7.12 -10.66 -0.03
C GLY A 63 6.34 -9.97 1.09
N VAL A 64 5.28 -9.21 0.77
CA VAL A 64 4.56 -8.38 1.75
C VAL A 64 3.05 -8.53 1.64
N ASP A 65 2.37 -8.72 2.77
CA ASP A 65 0.91 -8.63 2.83
C ASP A 65 0.51 -7.25 3.33
N MET A 66 -0.50 -6.65 2.67
CA MET A 66 -1.01 -5.33 3.02
C MET A 66 -2.49 -5.41 3.39
N ARG A 67 -2.81 -5.00 4.61
CA ARG A 67 -4.19 -4.81 5.07
C ARG A 67 -4.48 -3.32 5.20
N ILE A 68 -5.38 -2.83 4.39
CA ILE A 68 -5.72 -1.41 4.26
C ILE A 68 -7.09 -1.19 4.89
N ARG A 69 -7.18 -0.23 5.80
CA ARG A 69 -8.43 0.28 6.37
C ARG A 69 -8.62 1.72 5.94
N VAL A 70 -9.77 2.01 5.36
CA VAL A 70 -10.08 3.35 4.86
C VAL A 70 -11.35 3.83 5.53
N LYS A 71 -11.31 5.07 6.02
CA LYS A 71 -12.46 5.77 6.57
C LYS A 71 -12.47 7.21 6.05
N GLY A 72 -13.66 7.74 5.79
CA GLY A 72 -13.84 9.13 5.37
C GLY A 72 -14.89 9.30 4.27
N GLY A 73 -14.79 10.41 3.55
CA GLY A 73 -15.71 10.93 2.55
C GLY A 73 -15.94 10.06 1.30
N GLY A 74 -15.63 10.57 0.11
CA GLY A 74 -16.13 10.04 -1.16
C GLY A 74 -15.24 8.95 -1.80
N HIS A 75 -15.84 8.15 -2.69
CA HIS A 75 -15.17 7.02 -3.35
C HIS A 75 -13.86 7.43 -4.05
N THR A 76 -13.87 8.57 -4.75
CA THR A 76 -12.70 9.08 -5.47
C THR A 76 -11.57 9.44 -4.52
N SER A 77 -11.83 10.21 -3.47
CA SER A 77 -10.79 10.63 -2.52
C SER A 77 -10.25 9.46 -1.70
N GLN A 78 -11.09 8.48 -1.37
CA GLN A 78 -10.66 7.21 -0.76
C GLN A 78 -9.65 6.47 -1.63
N ILE A 79 -9.89 6.34 -2.94
CA ILE A 79 -8.97 5.68 -3.87
C ILE A 79 -7.59 6.36 -3.89
N TYR A 80 -7.55 7.69 -3.92
CA TYR A 80 -6.28 8.42 -3.86
C TYR A 80 -5.56 8.24 -2.52
N ALA A 81 -6.29 8.16 -1.40
CA ALA A 81 -5.71 7.87 -0.10
C ALA A 81 -5.11 6.45 -0.07
N ILE A 82 -5.81 5.45 -0.64
CA ILE A 82 -5.33 4.06 -0.78
C ILE A 82 -4.07 3.99 -1.63
N ARG A 83 -4.08 4.64 -2.80
CA ARG A 83 -2.92 4.71 -3.70
C ARG A 83 -1.68 5.21 -2.94
N GLN A 84 -1.86 6.30 -2.19
CA GLN A 84 -0.77 6.88 -1.42
C GLN A 84 -0.31 5.97 -0.27
N SER A 85 -1.23 5.30 0.42
CA SER A 85 -0.89 4.44 1.55
C SER A 85 -0.12 3.19 1.12
N ILE A 86 -0.47 2.58 -0.02
CA ILE A 86 0.25 1.43 -0.60
C ILE A 86 1.69 1.80 -0.93
N ALA A 87 1.89 2.91 -1.65
CA ALA A 87 3.22 3.37 -2.04
C ALA A 87 4.12 3.64 -0.83
N LYS A 88 3.62 4.37 0.17
CA LYS A 88 4.36 4.67 1.40
C LYS A 88 4.68 3.41 2.21
N ALA A 89 3.73 2.48 2.32
CA ALA A 89 3.90 1.26 3.09
C ALA A 89 5.04 0.39 2.57
N LEU A 90 5.20 0.30 1.25
CA LEU A 90 6.31 -0.45 0.65
C LEU A 90 7.66 0.23 0.92
N VAL A 91 7.77 1.54 0.69
CA VAL A 91 9.00 2.30 0.95
C VAL A 91 9.43 2.18 2.42
N ALA A 92 8.48 2.30 3.35
CA ALA A 92 8.75 2.20 4.77
C ALA A 92 9.13 0.78 5.22
N PHE A 93 8.59 -0.26 4.55
CA PHE A 93 9.00 -1.65 4.81
C PHE A 93 10.45 -1.90 4.37
N TYR A 94 10.80 -1.46 3.16
CA TYR A 94 12.16 -1.59 2.63
C TYR A 94 13.18 -0.80 3.46
N GLN A 95 12.82 0.41 3.87
CA GLN A 95 13.65 1.23 4.76
C GLN A 95 14.00 0.53 6.08
N LYS A 96 13.10 -0.29 6.63
CA LYS A 96 13.28 -0.90 7.95
C LYS A 96 13.87 -2.31 7.91
N TYR A 97 13.59 -3.09 6.86
CA TYR A 97 13.82 -4.54 6.86
C TYR A 97 14.62 -5.07 5.65
N VAL A 98 14.97 -4.24 4.68
CA VAL A 98 15.69 -4.67 3.47
C VAL A 98 17.00 -3.90 3.33
N ASP A 99 17.02 -2.78 2.63
CA ASP A 99 18.20 -1.95 2.42
C ASP A 99 17.82 -0.53 1.91
N GLU A 100 18.72 0.43 2.10
CA GLU A 100 18.50 1.84 1.70
C GLU A 100 18.60 2.06 0.19
N GLN A 101 19.34 1.22 -0.55
CA GLN A 101 19.50 1.36 -2.00
C GLN A 101 18.20 1.01 -2.73
N SER A 102 17.63 -0.16 -2.46
CA SER A 102 16.32 -0.62 -2.96
C SER A 102 15.21 0.37 -2.61
N LYS A 103 15.25 0.95 -1.41
CA LYS A 103 14.30 2.00 -1.00
C LYS A 103 14.43 3.23 -1.90
N LYS A 104 15.65 3.68 -2.20
CA LYS A 104 15.89 4.83 -3.08
C LYS A 104 15.38 4.57 -4.50
N GLU A 105 15.66 3.38 -5.05
CA GLU A 105 15.15 2.98 -6.36
C GLU A 105 13.61 2.98 -6.43
N ILE A 106 12.95 2.38 -5.43
CA ILE A 106 11.48 2.37 -5.34
C ILE A 106 10.93 3.79 -5.25
N LYS A 107 11.56 4.64 -4.44
CA LYS A 107 11.13 6.03 -4.25
C LYS A 107 11.28 6.83 -5.54
N ASP A 108 12.39 6.66 -6.25
CA ASP A 108 12.66 7.37 -7.51
C ASP A 108 11.64 6.96 -8.58
N ILE A 109 11.31 5.67 -8.72
CA ILE A 109 10.27 5.20 -9.66
C ILE A 109 8.89 5.79 -9.34
N LEU A 110 8.55 5.98 -8.05
CA LEU A 110 7.24 6.49 -7.64
C LEU A 110 7.08 8.01 -7.76
N VAL A 111 8.19 8.76 -7.79
CA VAL A 111 8.20 10.24 -7.79
C VAL A 111 8.52 10.82 -9.16
N ARG A 112 9.07 10.00 -10.07
CA ARG A 112 9.32 10.36 -11.47
C ARG A 112 8.02 10.52 -12.24
#